data_AF-A0A1Z4GCE1-F1
#
_entry.id   AF-A0A1Z4GCE1-F1
#
_cell.length_a   1.000
_cell.length_b   1.000
_cell.length_c   1.000
_cell.angle_alpha   90.00
_cell.angle_beta   90.00
_cell.angle_gamma   90.00
#
_symmetry.space_group_name_H-M   'P 1'
#
loop_
_entity.id
_entity.type
_entity.pdbx_description
1 polymer ?
#
loop_
_entity_poly.entity_id
_entity_poly.type
_entity_poly.pdbx_seq_one_letter_code
_entity_poly.pdbx_strand_id
1 'polypeptide(L)'
;MATYQVRLINKKEDLDTTIEIDEETTILDGAEENGIELPFSCHSGSCSSCVGKVTEGEVDQSDQIFLDDEQMSKGFALLCVTYPRSNCTIKTHQEPYLV
;
A
#
# COMPACT_ATOMS: atom_id res chain seq x y z
N MET A 1 2.17 -15.69 13.54
CA MET A 1 2.13 -14.48 12.71
C MET A 1 1.35 -14.87 11.47
N ALA A 2 0.28 -14.15 11.16
CA ALA A 2 -0.52 -14.39 9.99
C ALA A 2 0.13 -13.71 8.78
N THR A 3 0.27 -14.44 7.69
CA THR A 3 0.71 -13.89 6.41
C THR A 3 -0.50 -13.72 5.49
N TYR A 4 -0.47 -12.66 4.69
CA TYR A 4 -1.50 -12.34 3.72
C TYR A 4 -0.90 -12.21 2.32
N GLN A 5 -1.69 -12.59 1.33
CA GLN A 5 -1.34 -12.40 -0.07
C GLN A 5 -1.73 -10.99 -0.50
N VAL A 6 -0.72 -10.19 -0.83
CA VAL A 6 -0.88 -8.81 -1.28
C VAL A 6 -0.52 -8.76 -2.76
N ARG A 7 -1.51 -8.44 -3.60
CA ARG A 7 -1.34 -8.26 -5.04
C ARG A 7 -1.09 -6.80 -5.37
N LEU A 8 0.10 -6.48 -5.87
CA LEU A 8 0.49 -5.14 -6.29
C LEU A 8 0.31 -4.99 -7.80
N ILE A 9 -0.46 -3.98 -8.21
CA ILE A 9 -0.82 -3.77 -9.62
C ILE A 9 -0.47 -2.34 -10.06
N ASN A 10 0.29 -2.21 -11.14
CA ASN A 10 0.42 -0.97 -11.91
C ASN A 10 0.73 -1.28 -13.39
N LYS A 11 -0.24 -0.99 -14.26
CA LYS A 11 -0.10 -1.22 -15.71
C LYS A 11 0.98 -0.37 -16.38
N LYS A 12 1.33 0.80 -15.84
CA LYS A 12 2.37 1.66 -16.44
C LYS A 12 3.77 1.10 -16.21
N GLU A 13 3.96 0.42 -15.09
CA GLU A 13 5.24 -0.19 -14.68
C GLU A 13 5.29 -1.69 -15.01
N ASP A 14 4.30 -2.21 -15.75
CA ASP A 14 4.13 -3.65 -16.03
C ASP A 14 4.14 -4.53 -14.75
N LEU A 15 3.65 -3.97 -13.63
CA LEU A 15 3.62 -4.61 -12.33
C LEU A 15 2.25 -5.28 -12.13
N ASP A 16 2.24 -6.59 -11.93
CA ASP A 16 1.07 -7.37 -11.51
C ASP A 16 1.54 -8.64 -10.78
N THR A 17 2.04 -8.44 -9.56
CA THR A 17 2.69 -9.49 -8.78
C THR A 17 2.00 -9.65 -7.44
N THR A 18 1.79 -10.90 -7.02
CA THR A 18 1.32 -11.23 -5.67
C THR A 18 2.50 -11.65 -4.82
N ILE A 19 2.60 -11.05 -3.65
CA ILE A 19 3.64 -11.30 -2.65
C ILE A 19 3.00 -11.68 -1.32
N GLU A 20 3.71 -12.47 -0.51
CA GLU A 20 3.27 -12.80 0.85
C GLU A 20 3.91 -11.81 1.84
N ILE A 21 3.08 -11.12 2.61
CA ILE A 21 3.50 -10.13 3.60
C ILE A 21 2.92 -10.52 4.96
N ASP A 22 3.73 -10.39 6.01
CA ASP A 22 3.29 -10.60 7.39
C ASP A 22 2.36 -9.48 7.86
N GLU A 23 1.41 -9.79 8.74
CA GLU A 23 0.51 -8.79 9.33
C GLU A 23 1.22 -7.71 10.17
N GLU A 24 2.48 -7.95 10.57
CA GLU A 24 3.35 -6.99 11.27
C GLU A 24 4.33 -6.27 10.33
N THR A 25 4.33 -6.57 9.03
CA THR A 25 5.19 -5.93 8.02
C THR A 25 4.38 -4.95 7.18
N THR A 26 4.97 -3.79 6.89
CA THR A 26 4.29 -2.80 6.03
C THR A 26 4.24 -3.29 4.58
N ILE A 27 3.25 -2.84 3.82
CA ILE A 27 3.13 -3.19 2.40
C ILE A 27 4.37 -2.74 1.62
N LEU A 28 4.93 -1.57 1.96
CA LEU A 28 6.14 -1.05 1.32
C LEU A 28 7.35 -1.95 1.60
N ASP A 29 7.61 -2.26 2.87
CA ASP A 29 8.79 -3.05 3.23
C ASP A 29 8.67 -4.48 2.66
N GLY A 30 7.47 -5.08 2.73
CA GLY A 30 7.21 -6.39 2.13
C GLY A 30 7.39 -6.38 0.61
N ALA A 31 7.08 -5.28 -0.07
CA ALA A 31 7.36 -5.13 -1.50
C ALA A 31 8.87 -5.07 -1.78
N GLU A 32 9.63 -4.30 -1.00
CA GLU A 32 11.09 -4.17 -1.14
C GLU A 32 11.80 -5.51 -0.89
N GLU A 33 11.39 -6.26 0.14
CA GLU A 33 11.93 -7.60 0.44
C GLU A 33 11.71 -8.61 -0.71
N ASN A 34 10.64 -8.42 -1.48
CA ASN A 34 10.33 -9.22 -2.66
C ASN A 34 10.93 -8.63 -3.95
N GLY A 35 11.77 -7.59 -3.85
CA GLY A 35 12.44 -6.97 -4.99
C GLY A 35 11.54 -6.08 -5.85
N ILE A 36 10.42 -5.59 -5.29
CA ILE A 36 9.50 -4.66 -5.95
C ILE A 36 9.77 -3.25 -5.41
N GLU A 37 10.36 -2.39 -6.23
CA GLU A 37 10.55 -0.99 -5.89
C GLU A 37 9.24 -0.20 -6.04
N LEU A 38 8.77 0.38 -4.94
CA LEU A 38 7.61 1.27 -4.92
C LEU A 38 8.05 2.71 -4.62
N PRO A 39 7.29 3.73 -5.07
CA PRO A 39 7.64 5.11 -4.79
C PRO A 39 7.45 5.40 -3.30
N PHE A 40 8.43 6.02 -2.66
CA PHE A 40 8.32 6.54 -1.30
C PHE A 40 9.22 7.77 -1.11
N SER A 41 9.01 8.50 -0.02
CA SER A 41 9.85 9.66 0.33
C SER A 41 10.07 9.79 1.83
N CYS A 42 9.01 10.02 2.61
CA CYS A 42 9.16 10.30 4.04
C CYS A 42 9.22 9.05 4.95
N HIS A 43 8.74 7.89 4.46
CA HIS A 43 8.61 6.62 5.21
C HIS A 43 7.98 6.78 6.62
N SER A 44 7.07 7.75 6.77
CA SER A 44 6.50 8.13 8.08
C SER A 44 5.02 8.49 8.01
N GLY A 45 4.34 8.11 6.91
CA GLY A 45 2.90 8.38 6.74
C GLY A 45 2.54 9.87 6.60
N SER A 46 3.51 10.73 6.30
CA SER A 46 3.35 12.20 6.28
C SER A 46 3.41 12.82 4.88
N CYS A 47 3.51 12.01 3.83
CA CYS A 47 3.53 12.46 2.43
C CYS A 47 2.69 11.54 1.53
N SER A 48 2.38 12.01 0.32
CA SER A 48 1.61 11.28 -0.69
C SER A 48 2.40 10.29 -1.54
N SER A 49 3.73 10.30 -1.48
CA SER A 49 4.56 9.60 -2.49
C SER A 49 4.37 8.09 -2.53
N CYS A 50 4.08 7.47 -1.38
CA CYS A 50 3.82 6.04 -1.26
C CYS A 50 2.35 5.65 -1.38
N VAL A 51 1.49 6.56 -1.84
CA VAL A 51 0.06 6.27 -1.86
C VAL A 51 -0.28 5.20 -2.90
N GLY A 52 -1.00 4.18 -2.42
CA GLY A 52 -1.68 3.18 -3.22
C GLY A 52 -3.18 3.30 -3.07
N LYS A 53 -3.90 2.49 -3.85
CA LYS A 53 -5.34 2.35 -3.75
C LYS A 53 -5.71 0.89 -3.56
N VAL A 54 -6.24 0.56 -2.39
CA VAL A 54 -6.83 -0.73 -2.07
C VAL A 54 -8.09 -0.89 -2.92
N THR A 55 -8.09 -1.94 -3.74
CA THR A 55 -9.22 -2.29 -4.61
C THR A 55 -10.01 -3.49 -4.09
N GLU A 56 -9.37 -4.30 -3.25
CA GLU A 56 -9.96 -5.47 -2.61
C GLU A 56 -9.19 -5.77 -1.32
N GLY A 57 -9.88 -6.33 -0.33
CA GLY A 57 -9.32 -6.67 0.97
C GLY A 57 -9.33 -5.52 1.97
N GLU A 58 -8.80 -5.81 3.15
CA GLU A 58 -8.73 -4.93 4.30
C GLU A 58 -7.27 -4.69 4.70
N VAL A 59 -6.98 -3.44 5.02
CA VAL A 59 -5.67 -2.99 5.48
C VAL A 59 -5.85 -2.09 6.70
N ASP A 60 -4.81 -2.02 7.51
CA ASP A 60 -4.71 -1.12 8.64
C ASP A 60 -3.66 -0.06 8.35
N GLN A 61 -4.05 1.21 8.41
CA GLN A 61 -3.17 2.35 8.18
C GLN A 61 -3.33 3.39 9.30
N SER A 62 -3.63 2.96 10.53
CA SER A 62 -3.87 3.87 11.66
C SER A 62 -2.72 4.83 11.96
N ASP A 63 -1.51 4.47 11.55
CA ASP A 63 -0.28 5.26 11.78
C ASP A 63 -0.09 6.40 10.77
N GLN A 64 -0.93 6.47 9.73
CA GLN A 64 -0.90 7.52 8.72
C GLN A 64 -1.44 8.86 9.25
N ILE A 65 -0.91 9.98 8.77
CA ILE A 65 -1.35 11.33 9.18
C ILE A 65 -1.66 12.28 8.02
N PHE A 66 -1.54 11.81 6.78
CA PHE A 66 -1.63 12.65 5.58
C PHE A 66 -3.00 12.58 4.89
N LEU A 67 -3.60 11.39 4.79
CA LEU A 67 -4.89 11.17 4.13
C LEU A 67 -6.05 11.60 5.03
N ASP A 68 -7.04 12.23 4.41
CA ASP A 68 -8.32 12.50 5.06
C ASP A 68 -9.28 11.29 5.00
N ASP A 69 -10.39 11.38 5.73
CA ASP A 69 -11.39 10.31 5.80
C ASP A 69 -12.04 10.01 4.44
N GLU A 70 -12.19 11.02 3.58
CA GLU A 70 -12.78 10.83 2.25
C GLU A 70 -11.83 10.03 1.35
N GLN A 71 -10.54 10.37 1.36
CA GLN A 71 -9.50 9.65 0.63
C GLN A 71 -9.38 8.21 1.13
N MET A 72 -9.35 7.99 2.45
CA MET A 72 -9.36 6.65 3.02
C MET A 72 -10.63 5.87 2.60
N SER A 73 -11.81 6.50 2.62
CA SER A 73 -13.06 5.87 2.17
C SER A 73 -13.08 5.50 0.68
N LYS A 74 -12.35 6.26 -0.15
CA LYS A 74 -12.14 5.95 -1.58
C LYS A 74 -11.14 4.80 -1.79
N GLY A 75 -10.59 4.24 -0.72
CA GLY A 75 -9.63 3.15 -0.71
C GLY A 75 -8.17 3.58 -0.86
N PHE A 76 -7.83 4.87 -0.69
CA PHE A 76 -6.43 5.28 -0.70
C PHE A 76 -5.74 4.86 0.60
N ALA A 77 -4.49 4.40 0.49
CA ALA A 77 -3.68 3.98 1.62
C ALA A 77 -2.21 4.35 1.43
N LEU A 78 -1.53 4.76 2.52
CA LEU A 78 -0.09 5.06 2.49
C LEU A 78 0.72 3.80 2.76
N LEU A 79 1.28 3.20 1.71
CA LEU A 79 1.86 1.85 1.78
C LEU A 79 3.04 1.73 2.76
N CYS A 80 3.73 2.83 3.08
CA CYS A 80 4.84 2.87 4.05
C CYS A 80 4.42 2.67 5.52
N VAL A 81 3.14 2.83 5.83
CA VAL A 81 2.58 2.67 7.20
C VAL A 81 1.29 1.86 7.17
N THR A 82 1.10 1.08 6.11
CA THR A 82 -0.06 0.23 5.92
C THR A 82 0.33 -1.21 6.18
N TYR A 83 -0.46 -1.92 6.99
CA TYR A 83 -0.32 -3.33 7.30
C TYR A 83 -1.49 -4.12 6.69
N PRO A 84 -1.25 -5.30 6.11
CA PRO A 84 -2.33 -6.13 5.61
C PRO A 84 -3.12 -6.76 6.77
N ARG A 85 -4.46 -6.74 6.68
CA ARG A 85 -5.36 -7.44 7.62
C ARG A 85 -6.13 -8.59 6.97
N SER A 86 -6.00 -8.72 5.64
CA SER A 86 -6.51 -9.83 4.84
C SER A 86 -5.75 -9.86 3.50
N ASN A 87 -6.04 -10.87 2.66
CA ASN A 87 -5.57 -10.86 1.29
C ASN A 87 -6.13 -9.63 0.57
N CYS A 88 -5.26 -8.82 -0.02
CA CYS A 88 -5.66 -7.54 -0.60
C CYS A 88 -5.03 -7.29 -1.96
N THR A 89 -5.72 -6.51 -2.78
CA THR A 89 -5.24 -6.08 -4.10
C THR A 89 -5.08 -4.57 -4.08
N ILE A 90 -3.86 -4.09 -4.33
CA ILE A 90 -3.48 -2.69 -4.21
C ILE A 90 -2.94 -2.20 -5.54
N LYS A 91 -3.52 -1.10 -6.04
CA LYS A 91 -2.95 -0.34 -7.14
C LYS A 91 -1.86 0.57 -6.61
N THR A 92 -0.65 0.48 -7.14
CA THR A 92 0.49 1.29 -6.68
C THR A 92 0.61 2.58 -7.50
N HIS A 93 1.49 3.50 -7.09
CA HIS A 93 1.77 4.77 -7.79
C HIS A 93 0.51 5.64 -8.00
N GLN A 94 -0.33 5.75 -6.98
CA GLN A 94 -1.62 6.44 -7.10
C GLN A 94 -1.55 7.94 -6.76
N GLU A 95 -0.36 8.48 -6.49
CA GLU A 95 -0.14 9.90 -6.14
C GLU A 95 -0.79 10.88 -7.12
N PRO A 96 -0.68 10.72 -8.46
CA PRO A 96 -1.32 11.64 -9.40
C PRO A 96 -2.85 11.59 -9.41
N TYR A 97 -3.46 10.57 -8.80
CA TYR A 97 -4.91 10.38 -8.72
C TYR A 97 -5.46 10.70 -7.33
N LEU A 98 -4.61 11.20 -6.43
CA LEU A 98 -5.00 11.70 -5.12
C LEU A 98 -5.63 13.08 -5.29
N VAL A 99 -6.97 13.10 -5.35
CA VAL A 99 -7.82 14.28 -5.51
C VAL A 99 -8.91 14.34 -4.46
#